data_AF-A0AA36FY81-F1
#
_entry.id   AF-A0AA36FY81-F1
#
_cell.length_a   1.000
_cell.length_b   1.000
_cell.length_c   1.000
_cell.angle_alpha   90.00
_cell.angle_beta   90.00
_cell.angle_gamma   90.00
#
_symmetry.space_group_name_H-M   'P 1'
#
loop_
_entity.id
_entity.type
_entity.pdbx_description
1 polymer ?
#
loop_
_entity_poly.entity_id
_entity_poly.type
_entity_poly.pdbx_seq_one_letter_code
_entity_poly.pdbx_strand_id
1 'polypeptide(L)'
;MIRRGRYGKVYTVWVCAAPVVNIGDYETILQVLVRDGAINSKRYEAPFFCVARTDKNDGHVYGTMMANGQIWEEHRKFTLRVLKQLGVGRGIIEDRILDELDYRTAEIDKRLVNNNTATLEFNRISDLFVGNTINRILFGYRFDEENYAKFHAVKAPLDDAFASMTGLHNFMPDFIKYIPVLKRMHQHIIQPQERVLEFAIEEVKKRVESIKEGTWSIEGEPHDFLDAYLQEQELVATNQKTWDIFNDFALYNDIVDIWTAGQETTSLTLNWAFILLTRHPDVIEKCRAEVLALTHGHRHINMGARDKTPYMNATITEIMRLAVLRGEKGVEGTVWLRQDKESHAVKICGKIIGLAPGKHGIHIHVYGDATKGCESAGPHLNPDEKSHGGPKEVGRHMGDLGNIEADSNGEASNRAVAVLRGDKGVEGTVWFRQDKEGDPVKIWGKITGLCPGKHGFHIHVYGDSTKGCESAGPHLNPFDKTHGGPNEESRHMGDLGNVEADNNGEAKFELTDDMIKIHGEHSVVGRSMVVHEKEDDLGKGTGNAKEESLKTGNAGGRLACGVIGLAAPED
;
A
#
# COMPACT_ATOMS: atom_id res chain seq x y z
N MET A 1 13.79 -1.63 -7.25
CA MET A 1 14.50 -2.93 -7.27
C MET A 1 15.62 -3.03 -8.30
N ILE A 2 15.47 -2.51 -9.54
CA ILE A 2 16.49 -2.62 -10.62
C ILE A 2 17.89 -2.13 -10.21
N ARG A 3 17.98 -1.02 -9.48
CA ARG A 3 19.26 -0.44 -9.06
C ARG A 3 19.95 -1.23 -7.94
N ARG A 4 19.19 -1.83 -7.00
CA ARG A 4 19.74 -2.71 -5.94
C ARG A 4 20.40 -3.96 -6.51
N GLY A 5 19.82 -4.55 -7.56
CA GLY A 5 20.40 -5.72 -8.22
C GLY A 5 21.72 -5.44 -8.95
N ARG A 6 21.89 -4.22 -9.48
CA ARG A 6 23.09 -3.81 -10.24
C ARG A 6 24.19 -3.20 -9.37
N TYR A 7 23.82 -2.37 -8.40
CA TYR A 7 24.75 -1.55 -7.62
C TYR A 7 24.89 -2.01 -6.16
N GLY A 8 24.15 -3.05 -5.76
CA GLY A 8 24.21 -3.62 -4.42
C GLY A 8 23.24 -3.00 -3.43
N LYS A 9 23.45 -3.34 -2.15
CA LYS A 9 22.62 -2.95 -1.00
C LYS A 9 22.61 -1.44 -0.74
N VAL A 10 23.73 -0.76 -1.02
CA VAL A 10 23.90 0.68 -0.88
C VAL A 10 24.42 1.23 -2.21
N TYR A 11 23.75 2.24 -2.76
CA TYR A 11 24.15 2.84 -4.02
C TYR A 11 23.82 4.32 -4.08
N THR A 12 24.62 5.09 -4.83
CA THR A 12 24.42 6.52 -5.00
C THR A 12 23.68 6.80 -6.30
N VAL A 13 22.69 7.69 -6.23
CA VAL A 13 22.00 8.27 -7.38
C VAL A 13 22.25 9.76 -7.37
N TRP A 14 22.76 10.29 -8.47
CA TRP A 14 22.87 11.73 -8.64
C TRP A 14 21.51 12.29 -9.07
N VAL A 15 20.92 13.14 -8.24
CA VAL A 15 19.70 13.89 -8.55
C VAL A 15 20.10 15.35 -8.70
N CYS A 16 20.02 15.88 -9.92
CA CYS A 16 20.64 17.16 -10.27
C CYS A 16 22.13 17.15 -9.88
N ALA A 17 22.56 18.10 -9.05
CA ALA A 17 23.94 18.17 -8.55
C ALA A 17 24.14 17.47 -7.20
N ALA A 18 23.10 16.86 -6.62
CA ALA A 18 23.14 16.27 -5.29
C ALA A 18 23.33 14.74 -5.36
N PRO A 19 24.35 14.18 -4.67
CA PRO A 19 24.48 12.74 -4.51
C PRO A 19 23.50 12.24 -3.44
N VAL A 20 22.57 11.37 -3.84
CA VAL A 20 21.60 10.72 -2.96
C VAL A 20 22.00 9.27 -2.73
N VAL A 21 22.45 8.95 -1.51
CA VAL A 21 22.75 7.57 -1.12
C VAL A 21 21.45 6.84 -0.80
N ASN A 22 21.21 5.74 -1.49
CA ASN A 22 20.03 4.90 -1.33
C ASN A 22 20.43 3.62 -0.61
N ILE A 23 19.68 3.27 0.43
CA ILE A 23 19.88 2.05 1.23
C ILE A 23 18.71 1.12 0.95
N GLY A 24 19.00 -0.06 0.43
CA GLY A 24 18.00 -0.97 -0.14
C GLY A 24 17.65 -2.18 0.73
N ASP A 25 18.25 -2.33 1.91
CA ASP A 25 18.05 -3.47 2.80
C ASP A 25 17.88 -3.07 4.28
N TYR A 26 17.14 -3.90 5.01
CA TYR A 26 16.75 -3.63 6.39
C TYR A 26 17.93 -3.52 7.36
N GLU A 27 18.91 -4.41 7.26
CA GLU A 27 20.07 -4.44 8.16
C GLU A 27 20.87 -3.13 8.09
N THR A 28 21.10 -2.64 6.87
CA THR A 28 21.82 -1.38 6.66
C THR A 28 20.99 -0.17 7.08
N ILE A 29 19.67 -0.17 6.87
CA ILE A 29 18.78 0.88 7.38
C ILE A 29 18.86 0.95 8.91
N LEU A 30 18.80 -0.20 9.60
CA LEU A 30 18.94 -0.27 11.06
C LEU A 30 20.30 0.25 11.52
N GLN A 31 21.37 -0.10 10.81
CA GLN A 31 22.70 0.39 11.11
C GLN A 31 22.76 1.92 10.99
N VAL A 32 22.35 2.49 9.86
CA VAL A 32 22.50 3.92 9.58
C VAL A 32 21.55 4.78 10.41
N LEU A 33 20.27 4.42 10.51
CA LEU A 33 19.25 5.25 11.17
C LEU A 33 19.14 5.04 12.67
N VAL A 34 19.51 3.85 13.18
CA VAL A 34 19.35 3.53 14.61
C VAL A 34 20.69 3.49 15.32
N ARG A 35 21.62 2.63 14.87
CA ARG A 35 22.91 2.44 15.56
C ARG A 35 23.84 3.64 15.38
N ASP A 36 23.88 4.18 14.16
CA ASP A 36 24.68 5.36 13.80
C ASP A 36 23.81 6.64 13.74
N GLY A 37 22.61 6.60 14.35
CA GLY A 37 21.60 7.66 14.22
C GLY A 37 22.09 9.04 14.65
N ALA A 38 23.00 9.14 15.63
CA ALA A 38 23.58 10.41 16.05
C ALA A 38 24.37 11.09 14.92
N ILE A 39 25.14 10.30 14.14
CA ILE A 39 25.98 10.79 13.03
C ILE A 39 25.10 11.13 11.82
N ASN A 40 24.05 10.34 11.59
CA ASN A 40 23.13 10.50 10.46
C ASN A 40 21.88 11.33 10.78
N SER A 41 21.91 12.11 11.87
CA SER A 41 20.77 12.91 12.33
C SER A 41 20.54 14.18 11.51
N LYS A 42 21.58 14.66 10.81
CA LYS A 42 21.51 15.89 10.01
C LYS A 42 20.58 15.70 8.81
N ARG A 43 19.65 16.64 8.65
CA ARG A 43 18.68 16.68 7.56
C ARG A 43 19.26 17.43 6.38
N TYR A 44 18.98 16.93 5.18
CA TYR A 44 19.18 17.70 3.97
C TYR A 44 18.13 18.81 3.89
N GLU A 45 18.59 20.05 3.79
CA GLU A 45 17.75 21.25 3.69
C GLU A 45 17.18 21.37 2.27
N ALA A 46 16.14 20.58 2.01
CA ALA A 46 15.45 20.58 0.73
C ALA A 46 14.85 21.98 0.45
N PRO A 47 15.21 22.65 -0.67
CA PRO A 47 14.77 24.01 -0.96
C PRO A 47 13.25 24.19 -0.89
N PHE A 48 12.48 23.20 -1.34
CA PHE A 48 11.02 23.22 -1.25
C PHE A 48 10.49 23.49 0.16
N PHE A 49 11.06 22.86 1.18
CA PHE A 49 10.61 23.06 2.56
C PHE A 49 11.32 24.23 3.24
N CYS A 50 12.57 24.51 2.88
CA CYS A 50 13.37 25.51 3.57
C CYS A 50 13.04 26.95 3.16
N VAL A 51 12.60 27.20 1.92
CA VAL A 51 12.38 28.57 1.41
C VAL A 51 11.47 29.42 2.31
N ALA A 52 10.39 28.85 2.84
CA ALA A 52 9.47 29.56 3.74
C ALA A 52 9.91 29.52 5.23
N ARG A 53 10.85 28.63 5.57
CA ARG A 53 11.29 28.34 6.95
C ARG A 53 12.64 28.97 7.31
N THR A 54 13.32 29.59 6.34
CA THR A 54 14.60 30.26 6.54
C THR A 54 14.37 31.73 6.94
N ASP A 55 14.86 32.12 8.11
CA ASP A 55 14.88 33.54 8.49
C ASP A 55 15.92 34.26 7.63
N LYS A 56 15.52 35.40 7.05
CA LYS A 56 16.37 36.19 6.16
C LYS A 56 17.46 36.97 6.90
N ASN A 57 17.32 37.15 8.22
CA ASN A 57 18.24 37.93 9.03
C ASN A 57 19.46 37.11 9.46
N ASP A 58 19.25 35.87 9.89
CA ASP A 58 20.31 34.98 10.38
C ASP A 58 20.64 33.81 9.42
N GLY A 59 19.78 33.55 8.42
CA GLY A 59 19.95 32.48 7.45
C GLY A 59 19.63 31.09 7.98
N HIS A 60 19.09 30.96 9.19
CA HIS A 60 18.78 29.68 9.82
C HIS A 60 17.40 29.16 9.42
N VAL A 61 17.31 27.83 9.24
CA VAL A 61 16.04 27.12 9.05
C VAL A 61 15.44 26.81 10.41
N TYR A 62 14.20 27.25 10.63
CA TYR A 62 13.44 27.00 11.86
C TYR A 62 12.39 25.90 11.67
N GLY A 63 11.82 25.43 12.78
CA GLY A 63 10.80 24.38 12.80
C GLY A 63 11.35 22.99 13.16
N THR A 64 10.47 22.10 13.62
CA THR A 64 10.85 20.73 13.99
C THR A 64 11.12 19.78 12.81
N MET A 65 10.65 20.09 11.59
CA MET A 65 10.70 19.19 10.44
C MET A 65 12.03 19.25 9.69
N MET A 66 12.60 20.44 9.48
CA MET A 66 13.75 20.66 8.59
C MET A 66 14.95 21.35 9.24
N ALA A 67 14.81 21.94 10.43
CA ALA A 67 15.93 22.55 11.12
C ALA A 67 17.03 21.52 11.45
N ASN A 68 18.23 22.03 11.72
CA ASN A 68 19.40 21.24 12.11
C ASN A 68 20.05 21.82 13.37
N GLY A 69 20.92 21.03 14.01
CA GLY A 69 21.72 21.46 15.14
C GLY A 69 20.88 21.85 16.36
N GLN A 70 21.35 22.86 17.10
CA GLN A 70 20.75 23.26 18.38
C GLN A 70 19.29 23.72 18.25
N ILE A 71 18.93 24.42 17.16
CA ILE A 71 17.54 24.83 16.91
C ILE A 71 16.64 23.60 16.88
N TRP A 72 16.98 22.60 16.06
CA TRP A 72 16.20 21.37 15.97
C TRP A 72 16.16 20.62 17.29
N GLU A 73 17.27 20.50 18.01
CA GLU A 73 17.32 19.77 19.27
C GLU A 73 16.41 20.38 20.32
N GLU A 74 16.45 21.71 20.51
CA GLU A 74 15.66 22.39 21.53
C GLU A 74 14.18 22.40 21.17
N HIS A 75 13.82 22.72 19.92
CA HIS A 75 12.43 22.68 19.45
C HIS A 75 11.85 21.26 19.47
N ARG A 76 12.63 20.24 19.09
CA ARG A 76 12.18 18.84 19.17
C ARG A 76 11.95 18.40 20.60
N LYS A 77 12.86 18.73 21.53
CA LYS A 77 12.70 18.41 22.96
C LYS A 77 11.46 19.10 23.53
N PHE A 78 11.31 20.40 23.25
CA PHE A 78 10.15 21.19 23.63
C PHE A 78 8.86 20.57 23.12
N THR A 79 8.75 20.37 21.80
CA THR A 79 7.54 19.84 21.15
C THR A 79 7.17 18.46 21.67
N LEU A 80 8.14 17.53 21.82
CA LEU A 80 7.86 16.21 22.38
C LEU A 80 7.39 16.27 23.84
N ARG A 81 7.92 17.19 24.64
CA ARG A 81 7.48 17.39 26.03
C ARG A 81 6.05 17.93 26.08
N VAL A 82 5.75 18.96 25.30
CA VAL A 82 4.42 19.58 25.24
C VAL A 82 3.38 18.60 24.70
N LEU A 83 3.66 17.91 23.60
CA LEU A 83 2.75 16.90 23.06
C LEU A 83 2.42 15.82 24.10
N LYS A 84 3.41 15.33 24.86
CA LYS A 84 3.18 14.38 25.97
C LYS A 84 2.35 14.97 27.10
N GLN A 85 2.57 16.24 27.44
CA GLN A 85 1.81 16.97 28.48
C GLN A 85 0.35 17.13 28.07
N LEU A 86 0.10 17.51 26.80
CA LEU A 86 -1.23 17.63 26.20
C LEU A 86 -1.90 16.27 25.92
N GLY A 87 -1.26 15.18 26.31
CA GLY A 87 -1.86 13.85 26.32
C GLY A 87 -1.51 12.95 25.15
N VAL A 88 -0.65 13.37 24.20
CA VAL A 88 -0.19 12.49 23.11
C VAL A 88 0.54 11.28 23.72
N GLY A 89 -0.01 10.08 23.47
CA GLY A 89 0.47 8.83 24.07
C GLY A 89 -0.05 8.54 25.48
N ARG A 90 -1.07 9.28 25.95
CA ARG A 90 -1.81 9.07 27.22
C ARG A 90 -3.32 9.07 26.94
N GLY A 91 -4.14 8.79 27.96
CA GLY A 91 -5.61 8.78 27.83
C GLY A 91 -6.22 10.14 27.44
N ILE A 92 -5.60 11.26 27.78
CA ILE A 92 -6.18 12.60 27.50
C ILE A 92 -6.34 12.87 25.99
N ILE A 93 -5.42 12.43 25.13
CA ILE A 93 -5.61 12.59 23.68
C ILE A 93 -6.66 11.63 23.14
N GLU A 94 -6.80 10.46 23.77
CA GLU A 94 -7.83 9.49 23.42
C GLU A 94 -9.22 10.12 23.58
N ASP A 95 -9.46 10.80 24.70
CA ASP A 95 -10.73 11.53 24.94
C ASP A 95 -10.97 12.61 23.87
N ARG A 96 -9.93 13.34 23.45
CA ARG A 96 -10.04 14.35 22.37
C ARG A 96 -10.38 13.72 21.02
N ILE A 97 -9.79 12.56 20.70
CA ILE A 97 -10.03 11.82 19.46
C ILE A 97 -11.44 11.22 19.47
N LEU A 98 -11.86 10.61 20.58
CA LEU A 98 -13.19 10.02 20.74
C LEU A 98 -14.29 11.09 20.71
N ASP A 99 -14.07 12.24 21.35
CA ASP A 99 -15.00 13.37 21.29
C ASP A 99 -15.15 13.92 19.85
N GLU A 100 -14.06 13.96 19.07
CA GLU A 100 -14.16 14.34 17.66
C GLU A 100 -14.85 13.25 16.82
N LEU A 101 -14.64 11.97 17.14
CA LEU A 101 -15.34 10.86 16.48
C LEU A 101 -16.84 10.96 16.73
N ASP A 102 -17.26 11.11 17.98
CA ASP A 102 -18.66 11.22 18.40
C ASP A 102 -19.34 12.43 17.76
N TYR A 103 -18.66 13.58 17.72
CA TYR A 103 -19.16 14.77 17.06
C TYR A 103 -19.47 14.51 15.58
N ARG A 104 -18.57 13.81 14.88
CA ARG A 104 -18.70 13.52 13.44
C ARG A 104 -19.72 12.42 13.15
N THR A 105 -19.79 11.38 13.97
CA THR A 105 -20.80 10.33 13.81
C THR A 105 -22.20 10.84 14.10
N ALA A 106 -22.37 11.75 15.08
CA ALA A 106 -23.66 12.38 15.36
C ALA A 106 -24.19 13.19 14.16
N GLU A 107 -23.31 13.78 13.35
CA GLU A 107 -23.69 14.45 12.11
C GLU A 107 -24.19 13.47 11.05
N ILE A 108 -23.53 12.31 10.93
CA ILE A 108 -23.93 11.21 10.03
C ILE A 108 -25.28 10.64 10.47
N ASP A 109 -25.49 10.41 11.76
CA ASP A 109 -26.73 9.88 12.32
C ASP A 109 -27.92 10.79 12.01
N LYS A 110 -27.76 12.12 12.15
CA LYS A 110 -28.78 13.11 11.76
C LYS A 110 -29.19 12.99 10.29
N ARG A 111 -28.25 12.68 9.39
CA ARG A 111 -28.53 12.50 7.95
C ARG A 111 -29.26 11.18 7.68
N LEU A 112 -28.95 10.13 8.43
CA LEU A 112 -29.58 8.81 8.32
C LEU A 112 -31.04 8.81 8.77
N VAL A 113 -31.37 9.55 9.84
CA VAL A 113 -32.75 9.66 10.38
C VAL A 113 -33.75 10.20 9.34
N ASN A 114 -33.29 11.02 8.39
CA ASN A 114 -34.19 11.68 7.43
C ASN A 114 -34.48 10.84 6.17
N ASN A 115 -33.58 9.95 5.74
CA ASN A 115 -33.65 9.29 4.42
C ASN A 115 -33.37 7.76 4.43
N ASN A 116 -33.18 7.12 5.60
CA ASN A 116 -32.77 5.71 5.78
C ASN A 116 -31.47 5.28 5.07
N THR A 117 -30.86 6.16 4.28
CA THR A 117 -29.61 5.99 3.56
C THR A 117 -28.92 7.35 3.49
N ALA A 118 -27.59 7.36 3.63
CA ALA A 118 -26.77 8.56 3.48
C ALA A 118 -25.54 8.23 2.63
N THR A 119 -25.30 9.03 1.60
CA THR A 119 -24.05 9.00 0.84
C THR A 119 -23.04 9.91 1.54
N LEU A 120 -21.84 9.39 1.79
CA LEU A 120 -20.79 10.10 2.52
C LEU A 120 -19.57 10.33 1.62
N GLU A 121 -19.09 11.57 1.57
CA GLU A 121 -17.77 11.88 1.03
C GLU A 121 -16.73 11.65 2.12
N PHE A 122 -16.19 10.44 2.19
CA PHE A 122 -15.31 10.05 3.31
C PHE A 122 -14.04 10.91 3.41
N ASN A 123 -13.47 11.36 2.28
CA ASN A 123 -12.31 12.26 2.27
C ASN A 123 -12.56 13.55 3.07
N ARG A 124 -13.75 14.16 2.93
CA ARG A 124 -14.11 15.36 3.70
C ARG A 124 -14.22 15.06 5.20
N ILE A 125 -14.73 13.88 5.54
CA ILE A 125 -14.90 13.44 6.94
C ILE A 125 -13.53 13.20 7.58
N SER A 126 -12.65 12.45 6.91
CA SER A 126 -11.31 12.14 7.41
C SER A 126 -10.45 13.40 7.52
N ASP A 127 -10.51 14.30 6.54
CA ASP A 127 -9.79 15.57 6.59
C ASP A 127 -10.19 16.42 7.78
N LEU A 128 -11.49 16.56 8.03
CA LEU A 128 -12.01 17.34 9.15
C LEU A 128 -11.72 16.69 10.50
N PHE A 129 -11.86 15.38 10.59
CA PHE A 129 -11.59 14.62 11.81
C PHE A 129 -10.12 14.80 12.24
N VAL A 130 -9.19 14.60 11.30
CA VAL A 130 -7.76 14.78 11.56
C VAL A 130 -7.44 16.26 11.83
N GLY A 131 -8.00 17.16 11.02
CA GLY A 131 -7.79 18.61 11.11
C GLY A 131 -8.21 19.16 12.46
N ASN A 132 -9.37 18.74 12.96
CA ASN A 132 -9.84 19.16 14.28
C ASN A 132 -9.04 18.54 15.42
N THR A 133 -8.62 17.28 15.27
CA THR A 133 -7.76 16.65 16.27
C THR A 133 -6.46 17.44 16.44
N ILE A 134 -5.79 17.80 15.35
CA ILE A 134 -4.55 18.58 15.41
C ILE A 134 -4.79 20.03 15.83
N ASN A 135 -5.88 20.66 15.37
CA ASN A 135 -6.20 22.05 15.71
C ASN A 135 -6.55 22.23 17.19
N ARG A 136 -7.19 21.24 17.82
CA ARG A 136 -7.43 21.24 19.27
C ARG A 136 -6.15 21.07 20.08
N ILE A 137 -5.13 20.39 19.52
CA ILE A 137 -3.82 20.28 20.16
C ILE A 137 -3.04 21.59 20.03
N LEU A 138 -3.15 22.25 18.87
CA LEU A 138 -2.40 23.47 18.58
C LEU A 138 -3.00 24.74 19.19
N PHE A 139 -4.31 24.91 19.09
CA PHE A 139 -5.03 26.15 19.39
C PHE A 139 -6.26 25.96 20.30
N GLY A 140 -6.53 24.73 20.76
CA GLY A 140 -7.63 24.46 21.69
C GLY A 140 -9.04 24.51 21.09
N TYR A 141 -9.19 24.77 19.78
CA TYR A 141 -10.50 24.85 19.12
C TYR A 141 -10.64 23.88 17.93
N ARG A 142 -11.89 23.65 17.49
CA ARG A 142 -12.22 22.80 16.34
C ARG A 142 -12.85 23.62 15.22
N PHE A 143 -12.70 23.16 13.98
CA PHE A 143 -13.47 23.67 12.86
C PHE A 143 -14.88 23.05 12.81
N ASP A 144 -15.90 23.88 12.64
CA ASP A 144 -17.31 23.56 12.49
C ASP A 144 -17.83 24.05 11.12
N GLU A 145 -19.13 23.95 10.87
CA GLU A 145 -19.71 24.37 9.59
C GLU A 145 -19.58 25.89 9.33
N GLU A 146 -19.44 26.72 10.37
CA GLU A 146 -19.32 28.17 10.22
C GLU A 146 -17.91 28.58 9.78
N ASN A 147 -16.89 27.87 10.25
CA ASN A 147 -15.48 28.17 9.96
C ASN A 147 -14.80 27.14 9.04
N TYR A 148 -15.53 26.15 8.53
CA TYR A 148 -15.03 25.13 7.60
C TYR A 148 -14.35 25.72 6.36
N ALA A 149 -14.91 26.83 5.83
CA ALA A 149 -14.33 27.52 4.68
C ALA A 149 -12.88 27.96 4.94
N LYS A 150 -12.54 28.31 6.19
CA LYS A 150 -11.18 28.66 6.59
C LYS A 150 -10.24 27.46 6.52
N PHE A 151 -10.67 26.31 7.05
CA PHE A 151 -9.90 25.06 6.96
C PHE A 151 -9.64 24.67 5.50
N HIS A 152 -10.69 24.67 4.67
CA HIS A 152 -10.57 24.32 3.26
C HIS A 152 -9.68 25.29 2.47
N ALA A 153 -9.72 26.59 2.79
CA ALA A 153 -8.88 27.60 2.14
C ALA A 153 -7.38 27.42 2.40
N VAL A 154 -7.02 26.83 3.54
CA VAL A 154 -5.63 26.49 3.91
C VAL A 154 -5.24 25.14 3.31
N LYS A 155 -6.11 24.13 3.42
CA LYS A 155 -5.80 22.75 3.01
C LYS A 155 -5.76 22.54 1.50
N ALA A 156 -6.79 22.95 0.76
CA ALA A 156 -6.89 22.60 -0.66
C ALA A 156 -5.69 23.07 -1.52
N PRO A 157 -5.13 24.29 -1.33
CA PRO A 157 -3.92 24.69 -2.04
C PRO A 157 -2.68 23.87 -1.65
N LEU A 158 -2.61 23.40 -0.40
CA LEU A 158 -1.50 22.59 0.08
C LEU A 158 -1.52 21.20 -0.57
N ASP A 159 -2.71 20.61 -0.69
CA ASP A 159 -2.91 19.32 -1.39
C ASP A 159 -2.47 19.42 -2.85
N ASP A 160 -2.85 20.50 -3.53
CA ASP A 160 -2.46 20.79 -4.92
C ASP A 160 -0.93 20.97 -5.05
N ALA A 161 -0.29 21.65 -4.09
CA ALA A 161 1.17 21.78 -4.05
C ALA A 161 1.87 20.44 -3.88
N PHE A 162 1.39 19.58 -2.98
CA PHE A 162 1.95 18.23 -2.78
C PHE A 162 1.72 17.33 -3.99
N ALA A 163 0.57 17.43 -4.65
CA ALA A 163 0.26 16.69 -5.87
C ALA A 163 1.18 17.10 -7.03
N SER A 164 1.47 18.40 -7.13
CA SER A 164 2.33 19.00 -8.16
C SER A 164 3.84 18.94 -7.86
N MET A 165 4.21 18.50 -6.65
CA MET A 165 5.61 18.39 -6.24
C MET A 165 6.32 17.26 -6.99
N THR A 166 7.45 17.60 -7.59
CA THR A 166 8.37 16.67 -8.25
C THR A 166 9.72 16.63 -7.54
N GLY A 167 10.52 15.58 -7.78
CA GLY A 167 11.87 15.47 -7.23
C GLY A 167 12.77 16.67 -7.57
N LEU A 168 12.54 17.34 -8.71
CA LEU A 168 13.29 18.53 -9.09
C LEU A 168 13.20 19.64 -8.03
N HIS A 169 12.04 19.82 -7.39
CA HIS A 169 11.82 20.87 -6.41
C HIS A 169 12.62 20.67 -5.10
N ASN A 170 12.94 19.42 -4.76
CA ASN A 170 13.76 19.08 -3.60
C ASN A 170 15.27 19.23 -3.87
N PHE A 171 15.69 19.26 -5.14
CA PHE A 171 17.12 19.33 -5.51
C PHE A 171 17.44 20.53 -6.40
N MET A 172 16.51 21.50 -6.47
CA MET A 172 16.56 22.61 -7.41
C MET A 172 17.66 23.60 -7.03
N PRO A 173 18.63 23.89 -7.91
CA PRO A 173 19.58 24.97 -7.67
C PRO A 173 18.91 26.34 -7.76
N ASP A 174 19.39 27.31 -6.98
CA ASP A 174 18.76 28.64 -6.88
C ASP A 174 18.65 29.39 -8.21
N PHE A 175 19.55 29.15 -9.18
CA PHE A 175 19.52 29.83 -10.48
C PHE A 175 18.23 29.55 -11.28
N ILE A 176 17.53 28.44 -10.99
CA ILE A 176 16.29 28.07 -11.68
C ILE A 176 15.17 29.09 -11.41
N LYS A 177 15.23 29.84 -10.30
CA LYS A 177 14.31 30.93 -9.97
C LYS A 177 14.37 32.10 -10.97
N TYR A 178 15.41 32.19 -11.80
CA TYR A 178 15.56 33.22 -12.83
C TYR A 178 14.97 32.80 -14.20
N ILE A 179 14.61 31.53 -14.38
CA ILE A 179 13.98 31.04 -15.60
C ILE A 179 12.46 31.23 -15.49
N PRO A 180 11.81 32.05 -16.33
CA PRO A 180 10.41 32.46 -16.12
C PRO A 180 9.41 31.31 -15.94
N VAL A 181 9.52 30.24 -16.74
CA VAL A 181 8.62 29.08 -16.67
C VAL A 181 8.83 28.29 -15.37
N LEU A 182 10.10 28.03 -15.00
CA LEU A 182 10.42 27.28 -13.79
C LEU A 182 10.17 28.09 -12.52
N LYS A 183 10.34 29.42 -12.58
CA LYS A 183 9.91 30.34 -11.53
C LYS A 183 8.42 30.23 -11.26
N ARG A 184 7.59 30.19 -12.31
CA ARG A 184 6.13 30.03 -12.16
C ARG A 184 5.77 28.69 -11.53
N MET A 185 6.42 27.60 -11.95
CA MET A 185 6.23 26.27 -11.34
C MET A 185 6.63 26.26 -9.87
N HIS A 186 7.79 26.86 -9.54
CA HIS A 186 8.26 26.98 -8.17
C HIS A 186 7.31 27.82 -7.30
N GLN A 187 6.79 28.94 -7.82
CA GLN A 187 5.84 29.78 -7.10
C GLN A 187 4.53 29.05 -6.80
N HIS A 188 4.03 28.25 -7.75
CA HIS A 188 2.80 27.47 -7.59
C HIS A 188 2.85 26.52 -6.39
N ILE A 189 4.01 25.93 -6.10
CA ILE A 189 4.17 24.98 -4.99
C ILE A 189 4.62 25.64 -3.67
N ILE A 190 5.23 26.83 -3.71
CA ILE A 190 5.68 27.54 -2.50
C ILE A 190 4.57 28.41 -1.91
N GLN A 191 3.78 29.10 -2.74
CA GLN A 191 2.70 29.99 -2.26
C GLN A 191 1.71 29.31 -1.30
N PRO A 192 1.30 28.05 -1.50
CA PRO A 192 0.44 27.37 -0.55
C PRO A 192 1.05 27.23 0.85
N GLN A 193 2.38 27.08 0.97
CA GLN A 193 3.04 27.06 2.28
C GLN A 193 2.95 28.41 2.98
N GLU A 194 3.01 29.53 2.22
CA GLU A 194 2.84 30.88 2.78
C GLU A 194 1.44 31.05 3.38
N ARG A 195 0.39 30.45 2.80
CA ARG A 195 -0.97 30.50 3.37
C ARG A 195 -1.12 29.76 4.69
N VAL A 196 -0.47 28.60 4.84
CA VAL A 196 -0.47 27.87 6.12
C VAL A 196 0.27 28.68 7.18
N LEU A 197 1.35 29.37 6.78
CA LEU A 197 2.08 30.28 7.66
C LEU A 197 1.23 31.50 8.05
N GLU A 198 0.52 32.12 7.11
CA GLU A 198 -0.42 33.21 7.38
C GLU A 198 -1.51 32.78 8.36
N PHE A 199 -2.07 31.58 8.18
CA PHE A 199 -3.01 30.98 9.12
C PHE A 199 -2.42 30.87 10.53
N ALA A 200 -1.19 30.34 10.67
CA ALA A 200 -0.53 30.26 11.96
C ALA A 200 -0.31 31.64 12.60
N ILE A 201 0.13 32.62 11.81
CA ILE A 201 0.33 34.00 12.27
C ILE A 201 -0.98 34.62 12.77
N GLU A 202 -2.09 34.43 12.04
CA GLU A 202 -3.40 34.94 12.45
C GLU A 202 -3.86 34.36 13.78
N GLU A 203 -3.74 33.04 13.97
CA GLU A 203 -4.18 32.38 15.21
C GLU A 203 -3.30 32.78 16.41
N VAL A 204 -1.98 32.92 16.21
CA VAL A 204 -1.09 33.45 17.25
C VAL A 204 -1.46 34.88 17.62
N LYS A 205 -1.69 35.76 16.64
CA LYS A 205 -2.10 37.15 16.91
C LYS A 205 -3.38 37.23 17.73
N LYS A 206 -4.41 36.46 17.36
CA LYS A 206 -5.67 36.41 18.13
C LYS A 206 -5.45 36.00 19.58
N ARG A 207 -4.64 34.96 19.82
CA ARG A 207 -4.31 34.51 21.17
C ARG A 207 -3.59 35.59 21.97
N VAL A 208 -2.58 36.23 21.38
CA VAL A 208 -1.83 37.32 22.01
C VAL A 208 -2.73 38.51 22.33
N GLU A 209 -3.67 38.85 21.44
CA GLU A 209 -4.68 39.89 21.69
C GLU A 209 -5.62 39.51 22.85
N SER A 210 -6.11 38.27 22.89
CA SER A 210 -6.97 37.78 23.98
C SER A 210 -6.25 37.79 25.34
N ILE A 211 -4.94 37.49 25.36
CA ILE A 211 -4.12 37.62 26.57
C ILE A 211 -3.99 39.09 27.01
N LYS A 212 -3.74 40.01 26.06
CA LYS A 212 -3.65 41.45 26.35
C LYS A 212 -4.95 42.04 26.87
N GLU A 213 -6.09 41.56 26.36
CA GLU A 213 -7.43 41.97 26.79
C GLU A 213 -7.85 41.33 28.13
N GLY A 214 -7.10 40.35 28.62
CA GLY A 214 -7.41 39.60 29.84
C GLY A 214 -8.55 38.59 29.69
N THR A 215 -8.94 38.25 28.45
CA THR A 215 -9.99 37.26 28.15
C THR A 215 -9.43 35.83 28.06
N TRP A 216 -8.10 35.68 27.99
CA TRP A 216 -7.40 34.41 28.03
C TRP A 216 -6.22 34.47 29.01
N SER A 217 -6.00 33.41 29.79
CA SER A 217 -4.84 33.29 30.67
C SER A 217 -4.00 32.09 30.27
N ILE A 218 -2.69 32.30 30.23
CA ILE A 218 -1.68 31.25 30.05
C ILE A 218 -0.99 30.88 31.36
N GLU A 219 -1.55 31.25 32.51
CA GLU A 219 -1.01 30.85 33.82
C GLU A 219 -1.36 29.39 34.14
N GLY A 220 -0.39 28.64 34.68
CA GLY A 220 -0.58 27.25 35.10
C GLY A 220 -0.31 26.23 33.99
N GLU A 221 -1.09 25.16 33.96
CA GLU A 221 -0.94 24.12 32.93
C GLU A 221 -1.45 24.63 31.57
N PRO A 222 -0.65 24.52 30.49
CA PRO A 222 -1.04 24.98 29.17
C PRO A 222 -2.21 24.18 28.61
N HIS A 223 -3.20 24.87 28.03
CA HIS A 223 -4.38 24.24 27.43
C HIS A 223 -4.05 23.56 26.09
N ASP A 224 -3.13 24.17 25.34
CA ASP A 224 -2.71 23.78 24.01
C ASP A 224 -1.22 24.10 23.75
N PHE A 225 -0.74 23.77 22.57
CA PHE A 225 0.65 23.95 22.18
C PHE A 225 1.06 25.43 22.15
N LEU A 226 0.16 26.31 21.70
CA LEU A 226 0.41 27.74 21.62
C LEU A 226 0.63 28.33 23.02
N ASP A 227 -0.23 28.00 24.00
CA ASP A 227 -0.03 28.41 25.40
C ASP A 227 1.35 27.96 25.92
N ALA A 228 1.69 26.68 25.70
CA ALA A 228 2.95 26.13 26.16
C ALA A 228 4.17 26.83 25.54
N TYR A 229 4.06 27.24 24.28
CA TYR A 229 5.15 27.94 23.60
C TYR A 229 5.28 29.37 24.12
N LEU A 230 4.17 30.11 24.26
CA LEU A 230 4.20 31.47 24.81
C LEU A 230 4.79 31.49 26.23
N GLN A 231 4.43 30.51 27.08
CA GLN A 231 5.03 30.32 28.39
C GLN A 231 6.55 30.08 28.31
N GLU A 232 7.02 29.29 27.34
CA GLU A 232 8.46 29.05 27.15
C GLU A 232 9.18 30.31 26.67
N GLN A 233 8.56 31.14 25.82
CA GLN A 233 9.12 32.44 25.43
C GLN A 233 9.32 33.35 26.65
N GLU A 234 8.34 33.43 27.55
CA GLU A 234 8.46 34.19 28.81
C GLU A 234 9.58 33.65 29.71
N LEU A 235 9.68 32.33 29.82
CA LEU A 235 10.74 31.66 30.60
C LEU A 235 12.14 31.90 30.01
N VAL A 236 12.27 31.90 28.69
CA VAL A 236 13.57 32.15 28.04
C VAL A 236 13.98 33.61 28.15
N ALA A 237 13.02 34.54 28.01
CA ALA A 237 13.26 35.98 28.16
C ALA A 237 13.75 36.35 29.56
N THR A 238 13.21 35.69 30.60
CA THR A 238 13.64 35.90 32.00
C THR A 238 15.04 35.35 32.30
N ASN A 239 15.47 34.29 31.60
CA ASN A 239 16.75 33.62 31.84
C ASN A 239 17.96 34.22 31.08
N GLN A 240 17.81 35.36 30.41
CA GLN A 240 18.90 36.10 29.73
C GLN A 240 19.81 35.23 28.83
N LYS A 241 19.25 34.25 28.10
CA LYS A 241 20.03 33.48 27.12
C LYS A 241 20.53 34.40 26.00
N THR A 242 21.75 34.18 25.53
CA THR A 242 22.44 35.03 24.52
C THR A 242 21.89 34.90 23.10
N TRP A 243 20.99 33.93 22.84
CA TRP A 243 20.41 33.66 21.53
C TRP A 243 18.92 33.31 21.68
N ASP A 244 18.08 34.02 20.91
CA ASP A 244 16.63 33.90 20.92
C ASP A 244 16.13 32.76 20.01
N ILE A 245 16.30 31.53 20.49
CA ILE A 245 15.89 30.31 19.79
C ILE A 245 14.35 30.21 19.74
N PHE A 246 13.65 30.63 20.80
CA PHE A 246 12.19 30.59 20.92
C PHE A 246 11.57 31.93 20.55
N ASN A 247 11.64 32.28 19.27
CA ASN A 247 11.03 33.49 18.73
C ASN A 247 9.71 33.20 17.99
N ASP A 248 9.00 34.26 17.60
CA ASP A 248 7.72 34.17 16.88
C ASP A 248 7.86 33.46 15.53
N PHE A 249 8.95 33.72 14.80
CA PHE A 249 9.18 33.06 13.52
C PHE A 249 9.31 31.54 13.70
N ALA A 250 10.02 31.11 14.75
CA ALA A 250 10.16 29.71 15.09
C ALA A 250 8.82 29.08 15.55
N LEU A 251 7.99 29.81 16.30
CA LEU A 251 6.63 29.40 16.69
C LEU A 251 5.77 29.10 15.46
N TYR A 252 5.72 30.03 14.51
CA TYR A 252 4.91 29.86 13.30
C TYR A 252 5.33 28.61 12.53
N ASN A 253 6.63 28.38 12.39
CA ASN A 253 7.16 27.22 11.68
C ASN A 253 6.90 25.90 12.41
N ASP A 254 6.99 25.87 13.75
CA ASP A 254 6.62 24.68 14.53
C ASP A 254 5.14 24.32 14.39
N ILE A 255 4.25 25.32 14.45
CA ILE A 255 2.81 25.13 14.22
C ILE A 255 2.56 24.55 12.82
N VAL A 256 3.16 25.15 11.79
CA VAL A 256 3.01 24.70 10.40
C VAL A 256 3.52 23.27 10.23
N ASP A 257 4.66 22.93 10.83
CA ASP A 257 5.26 21.60 10.76
C ASP A 257 4.39 20.55 11.44
N ILE A 258 3.85 20.83 12.64
CA ILE A 258 2.96 19.92 13.36
C ILE A 258 1.63 19.74 12.61
N TRP A 259 1.05 20.84 12.12
CA TRP A 259 -0.22 20.81 11.38
C TRP A 259 -0.08 20.03 10.07
N THR A 260 0.92 20.36 9.24
CA THR A 260 1.13 19.72 7.94
C THR A 260 1.48 18.23 8.08
N ALA A 261 2.37 17.88 9.01
CA ALA A 261 2.78 16.50 9.21
C ALA A 261 1.63 15.62 9.74
N GLY A 262 0.83 16.16 10.67
CA GLY A 262 -0.29 15.44 11.29
C GLY A 262 -1.52 15.30 10.39
N GLN A 263 -1.75 16.27 9.49
CA GLN A 263 -2.93 16.33 8.64
C GLN A 263 -2.88 15.31 7.50
N GLU A 264 -1.99 15.54 6.52
CA GLU A 264 -2.06 14.86 5.22
C GLU A 264 -1.84 13.35 5.34
N THR A 265 -0.83 12.96 6.11
CA THR A 265 -0.43 11.56 6.21
C THR A 265 -1.50 10.71 6.90
N THR A 266 -2.13 11.24 7.95
CA THR A 266 -3.17 10.54 8.70
C THR A 266 -4.47 10.47 7.90
N SER A 267 -4.91 11.58 7.29
CA SER A 267 -6.12 11.59 6.46
C SER A 267 -6.01 10.61 5.28
N LEU A 268 -4.87 10.65 4.57
CA LEU A 268 -4.60 9.72 3.48
C LEU A 268 -4.63 8.25 3.94
N THR A 269 -4.05 7.96 5.10
CA THR A 269 -4.06 6.61 5.67
C THR A 269 -5.48 6.16 6.02
N LEU A 270 -6.33 7.04 6.55
CA LEU A 270 -7.74 6.74 6.82
C LEU A 270 -8.53 6.51 5.53
N ASN A 271 -8.27 7.31 4.48
CA ASN A 271 -8.91 7.11 3.18
C ASN A 271 -8.55 5.72 2.60
N TRP A 272 -7.27 5.34 2.67
CA TRP A 272 -6.85 3.98 2.31
C TRP A 272 -7.48 2.90 3.18
N ALA A 273 -7.57 3.12 4.50
CA ALA A 273 -8.23 2.21 5.42
C ALA A 273 -9.66 1.93 4.97
N PHE A 274 -10.44 2.97 4.65
CA PHE A 274 -11.81 2.83 4.19
C PHE A 274 -11.91 2.13 2.82
N ILE A 275 -11.03 2.47 1.88
CA ILE A 275 -11.00 1.80 0.57
C ILE A 275 -10.71 0.30 0.74
N LEU A 276 -9.72 -0.06 1.54
CA LEU A 276 -9.34 -1.46 1.77
C LEU A 276 -10.45 -2.20 2.51
N LEU A 277 -11.00 -1.63 3.58
CA LEU A 277 -12.05 -2.27 4.37
C LEU A 277 -13.33 -2.49 3.56
N THR A 278 -13.74 -1.53 2.72
CA THR A 278 -14.94 -1.68 1.87
C THR A 278 -14.79 -2.80 0.83
N ARG A 279 -13.56 -3.11 0.40
CA ARG A 279 -13.26 -4.25 -0.48
C ARG A 279 -13.11 -5.58 0.26
N HIS A 280 -12.99 -5.55 1.59
CA HIS A 280 -12.80 -6.74 2.43
C HIS A 280 -13.82 -6.77 3.60
N PRO A 281 -15.12 -6.99 3.32
CA PRO A 281 -16.15 -7.01 4.37
C PRO A 281 -15.92 -8.07 5.46
N ASP A 282 -15.30 -9.21 5.11
CA ASP A 282 -14.97 -10.26 6.09
C ASP A 282 -13.95 -9.78 7.13
N VAL A 283 -13.03 -8.90 6.74
CA VAL A 283 -12.06 -8.25 7.63
C VAL A 283 -12.77 -7.27 8.56
N ILE A 284 -13.75 -6.50 8.04
CA ILE A 284 -14.59 -5.63 8.86
C ILE A 284 -15.30 -6.43 9.95
N GLU A 285 -15.96 -7.54 9.60
CA GLU A 285 -16.71 -8.34 10.58
C GLU A 285 -15.81 -8.91 11.69
N LYS A 286 -14.61 -9.38 11.35
CA LYS A 286 -13.63 -9.88 12.33
C LYS A 286 -13.14 -8.77 13.26
N CYS A 287 -12.78 -7.60 12.72
CA CYS A 287 -12.42 -6.43 13.53
C CYS A 287 -13.59 -6.01 14.44
N ARG A 288 -14.81 -5.96 13.90
CA ARG A 288 -16.01 -5.58 14.66
C ARG A 288 -16.29 -6.57 15.78
N ALA A 289 -16.20 -7.88 15.53
CA ALA A 289 -16.39 -8.91 16.54
C ALA A 289 -15.40 -8.75 17.71
N GLU A 290 -14.13 -8.48 17.40
CA GLU A 290 -13.09 -8.26 18.41
C GLU A 290 -13.34 -7.00 19.25
N VAL A 291 -13.74 -5.89 18.61
CA VAL A 291 -14.12 -4.66 19.32
C VAL A 291 -15.36 -4.88 20.20
N LEU A 292 -16.42 -5.49 19.66
CA LEU A 292 -17.67 -5.75 20.39
C LEU A 292 -17.49 -6.72 21.56
N ALA A 293 -16.59 -7.70 21.44
CA ALA A 293 -16.27 -8.61 22.54
C ALA A 293 -15.72 -7.87 23.77
N LEU A 294 -15.02 -6.76 23.57
CA LEU A 294 -14.44 -5.95 24.64
C LEU A 294 -15.36 -4.83 25.13
N THR A 295 -16.10 -4.20 24.22
CA THR A 295 -16.94 -3.03 24.54
C THR A 295 -18.38 -3.40 24.89
N HIS A 296 -18.82 -4.60 24.52
CA HIS A 296 -20.21 -5.04 24.58
C HIS A 296 -21.19 -4.10 23.85
N GLY A 297 -20.70 -3.24 22.95
CA GLY A 297 -21.50 -2.24 22.24
C GLY A 297 -22.02 -1.08 23.08
N HIS A 298 -21.56 -0.93 24.33
CA HIS A 298 -22.06 0.10 25.26
C HIS A 298 -21.02 1.17 25.65
N ARG A 299 -19.80 1.07 25.13
CA ARG A 299 -18.71 2.01 25.41
C ARG A 299 -17.72 2.08 24.25
N HIS A 300 -16.92 3.15 24.25
CA HIS A 300 -15.79 3.28 23.33
C HIS A 300 -14.68 2.26 23.59
N ILE A 301 -13.92 1.95 22.52
CA ILE A 301 -12.64 1.28 22.64
C ILE A 301 -11.58 2.27 23.11
N ASN A 302 -10.64 1.81 23.94
CA ASN A 302 -9.57 2.64 24.49
C ASN A 302 -8.19 2.08 24.17
N MET A 303 -7.13 2.87 24.38
CA MET A 303 -5.75 2.43 24.14
C MET A 303 -5.34 1.23 25.00
N GLY A 304 -5.97 1.06 26.17
CA GLY A 304 -5.78 -0.13 27.03
C GLY A 304 -6.34 -1.42 26.43
N ALA A 305 -7.20 -1.34 25.40
CA ALA A 305 -7.69 -2.50 24.67
C ALA A 305 -6.70 -3.02 23.62
N ARG A 306 -5.65 -2.25 23.30
CA ARG A 306 -4.72 -2.56 22.19
C ARG A 306 -4.15 -3.97 22.29
N ASP A 307 -3.67 -4.41 23.45
CA ASP A 307 -3.09 -5.76 23.60
C ASP A 307 -4.14 -6.89 23.53
N LYS A 308 -5.42 -6.54 23.60
CA LYS A 308 -6.57 -7.44 23.55
C LYS A 308 -7.25 -7.47 22.17
N THR A 309 -6.74 -6.69 21.21
CA THR A 309 -7.27 -6.62 19.84
C THR A 309 -6.21 -7.00 18.78
N PRO A 310 -5.60 -8.20 18.83
CA PRO A 310 -4.56 -8.60 17.89
C PRO A 310 -4.99 -8.54 16.42
N TYR A 311 -6.24 -8.88 16.08
CA TYR A 311 -6.71 -8.88 14.69
C TYR A 311 -6.85 -7.45 14.15
N MET A 312 -7.44 -6.55 14.94
CA MET A 312 -7.52 -5.13 14.61
C MET A 312 -6.13 -4.50 14.47
N ASN A 313 -5.19 -4.81 15.36
CA ASN A 313 -3.81 -4.33 15.24
C ASN A 313 -3.13 -4.82 13.96
N ALA A 314 -3.30 -6.11 13.62
CA ALA A 314 -2.75 -6.67 12.39
C ALA A 314 -3.36 -5.98 11.16
N THR A 315 -4.67 -5.72 11.19
CA THR A 315 -5.38 -5.02 10.12
C THR A 315 -4.87 -3.58 9.94
N ILE A 316 -4.74 -2.80 11.03
CA ILE A 316 -4.19 -1.44 10.99
C ILE A 316 -2.75 -1.46 10.46
N THR A 317 -1.93 -2.42 10.91
CA THR A 317 -0.55 -2.59 10.45
C THR A 317 -0.49 -2.89 8.96
N GLU A 318 -1.38 -3.75 8.46
CA GLU A 318 -1.46 -4.11 7.06
C GLU A 318 -1.96 -2.95 6.18
N ILE A 319 -2.94 -2.17 6.68
CA ILE A 319 -3.37 -0.93 6.02
C ILE A 319 -2.19 0.03 5.88
N MET A 320 -1.42 0.27 6.94
CA MET A 320 -0.22 1.12 6.88
C MET A 320 0.85 0.56 5.93
N ARG A 321 0.98 -0.77 5.86
CA ARG A 321 1.91 -1.45 4.93
C ARG A 321 1.48 -1.27 3.47
N LEU A 322 0.18 -1.28 3.19
CA LEU A 322 -0.40 -1.19 1.86
C LEU A 322 -0.59 0.25 1.36
N ALA A 323 -0.85 1.21 2.25
CA ALA A 323 -1.07 2.61 1.92
C ALA A 323 0.15 3.30 1.27
N VAL A 324 1.32 2.65 1.27
CA VAL A 324 2.50 3.08 0.53
C VAL A 324 2.46 2.51 -0.89
N LEU A 325 1.80 3.19 -1.85
CA LEU A 325 2.06 3.32 -3.32
C LEU A 325 0.81 3.77 -4.16
N ARG A 326 1.01 4.58 -5.23
CA ARG A 326 0.04 5.34 -6.08
C ARG A 326 -0.49 4.61 -7.35
N GLY A 327 -1.61 5.12 -7.90
CA GLY A 327 -1.93 5.20 -9.35
C GLY A 327 -3.34 5.75 -9.70
N GLU A 328 -3.43 6.81 -10.54
CA GLU A 328 -4.68 7.39 -11.09
C GLU A 328 -5.29 6.57 -12.24
N LYS A 329 -6.61 6.71 -12.45
CA LYS A 329 -7.48 6.13 -13.51
C LYS A 329 -7.91 4.67 -13.38
N GLY A 330 -7.89 4.09 -12.18
CA GLY A 330 -8.47 2.76 -11.93
C GLY A 330 -7.78 1.62 -12.69
N VAL A 331 -6.70 1.90 -13.42
CA VAL A 331 -5.74 0.94 -13.94
C VAL A 331 -4.54 0.99 -13.02
N GLU A 332 -4.34 -0.04 -12.22
CA GLU A 332 -3.23 -0.11 -11.29
C GLU A 332 -2.43 -1.38 -11.52
N GLY A 333 -1.14 -1.33 -11.27
CA GLY A 333 -0.29 -2.46 -11.56
C GLY A 333 1.15 -2.26 -11.18
N THR A 334 1.83 -3.36 -10.89
CA THR A 334 3.27 -3.36 -10.66
C THR A 334 3.95 -3.99 -11.85
N VAL A 335 4.84 -3.25 -12.51
CA VAL A 335 5.74 -3.79 -13.55
C VAL A 335 7.16 -3.81 -12.98
N TRP A 336 7.84 -4.94 -13.08
CA TRP A 336 9.23 -5.11 -12.73
C TRP A 336 10.05 -5.62 -13.91
N LEU A 337 11.26 -5.09 -14.02
CA LEU A 337 12.24 -5.49 -15.03
C LEU A 337 13.23 -6.46 -14.38
N ARG A 338 13.47 -7.60 -15.02
CA ARG A 338 14.49 -8.58 -14.61
C ARG A 338 15.46 -8.78 -15.76
N GLN A 339 16.74 -8.51 -15.53
CA GLN A 339 17.76 -8.86 -16.51
C GLN A 339 18.05 -10.36 -16.43
N ASP A 340 17.96 -11.02 -17.58
CA ASP A 340 18.31 -12.42 -17.75
C ASP A 340 19.84 -12.57 -17.73
N LYS A 341 20.33 -13.55 -16.97
CA LYS A 341 21.77 -13.68 -16.70
C LYS A 341 22.54 -14.32 -17.85
N GLU A 342 21.88 -15.10 -18.71
CA GLU A 342 22.52 -15.85 -19.79
C GLU A 342 22.38 -15.14 -21.14
N SER A 343 21.19 -14.62 -21.44
CA SER A 343 20.91 -13.91 -22.70
C SER A 343 21.20 -12.40 -22.65
N HIS A 344 21.49 -11.85 -21.46
CA HIS A 344 21.60 -10.41 -21.17
C HIS A 344 20.36 -9.57 -21.49
N ALA A 345 19.25 -10.19 -21.93
CA ALA A 345 18.00 -9.52 -22.25
C ALA A 345 17.31 -8.98 -20.99
N VAL A 346 16.52 -7.91 -21.15
CA VAL A 346 15.68 -7.36 -20.07
C VAL A 346 14.27 -7.95 -20.21
N LYS A 347 13.89 -8.84 -19.28
CA LYS A 347 12.53 -9.37 -19.15
C LYS A 347 11.66 -8.36 -18.42
N ILE A 348 10.45 -8.12 -18.93
CA ILE A 348 9.47 -7.19 -18.37
C ILE A 348 8.29 -8.02 -17.89
N CYS A 349 8.02 -7.96 -16.59
CA CYS A 349 6.93 -8.69 -15.96
C CYS A 349 6.05 -7.69 -15.25
N GLY A 350 4.73 -7.87 -15.24
CA GLY A 350 3.89 -7.03 -14.43
C GLY A 350 2.54 -7.65 -14.13
N LYS A 351 1.95 -7.23 -13.02
CA LYS A 351 0.54 -7.42 -12.71
C LYS A 351 -0.15 -6.10 -12.97
N ILE A 352 -1.08 -6.05 -13.91
CA ILE A 352 -1.88 -4.86 -14.22
C ILE A 352 -3.34 -5.28 -14.08
N ILE A 353 -4.11 -4.48 -13.37
CA ILE A 353 -5.54 -4.66 -13.11
C ILE A 353 -6.29 -3.40 -13.54
N GLY A 354 -7.53 -3.55 -13.99
CA GLY A 354 -8.38 -2.43 -14.40
C GLY A 354 -8.24 -2.02 -15.87
N LEU A 355 -7.52 -2.78 -16.71
CA LEU A 355 -7.51 -2.56 -18.16
C LEU A 355 -8.90 -2.85 -18.75
N ALA A 356 -9.31 -2.07 -19.75
CA ALA A 356 -10.49 -2.41 -20.54
C ALA A 356 -10.28 -3.76 -21.26
N PRO A 357 -11.31 -4.58 -21.53
CA PRO A 357 -11.11 -5.85 -22.24
C PRO A 357 -10.48 -5.64 -23.62
N GLY A 358 -9.53 -6.49 -24.00
CA GLY A 358 -8.89 -6.47 -25.33
C GLY A 358 -7.38 -6.18 -25.31
N LYS A 359 -6.85 -5.83 -26.48
CA LYS A 359 -5.40 -5.65 -26.69
C LYS A 359 -4.96 -4.24 -26.27
N HIS A 360 -3.95 -4.17 -25.41
CA HIS A 360 -3.31 -2.92 -25.01
C HIS A 360 -1.84 -2.93 -25.39
N GLY A 361 -1.37 -1.84 -25.95
CA GLY A 361 0.05 -1.63 -26.17
C GLY A 361 0.77 -1.36 -24.86
N ILE A 362 1.93 -1.97 -24.68
CA ILE A 362 2.87 -1.61 -23.61
C ILE A 362 4.15 -1.13 -24.28
N HIS A 363 4.69 -0.01 -23.83
CA HIS A 363 5.88 0.59 -24.44
C HIS A 363 6.85 1.05 -23.36
N ILE A 364 8.14 1.02 -23.67
CA ILE A 364 9.15 1.74 -22.90
C ILE A 364 9.37 3.07 -23.58
N HIS A 365 9.14 4.15 -22.85
CA HIS A 365 9.36 5.50 -23.35
C HIS A 365 10.72 6.05 -22.92
N VAL A 366 11.21 7.07 -23.61
CA VAL A 366 12.53 7.67 -23.37
C VAL A 366 12.63 8.30 -21.97
N TYR A 367 11.52 8.84 -21.44
CA TYR A 367 11.50 9.52 -20.14
C TYR A 367 10.63 8.76 -19.13
N GLY A 368 11.14 8.60 -17.91
CA GLY A 368 10.37 8.09 -16.77
C GLY A 368 9.46 9.15 -16.13
N ASP A 369 9.00 10.13 -16.93
CA ASP A 369 8.19 11.26 -16.49
C ASP A 369 6.71 10.98 -16.74
N ALA A 370 5.94 10.81 -15.67
CA ALA A 370 4.50 10.57 -15.72
C ALA A 370 3.68 11.76 -15.18
N THR A 371 4.26 12.95 -15.12
CA THR A 371 3.64 14.15 -14.53
C THR A 371 2.41 14.66 -15.29
N LYS A 372 2.23 14.27 -16.55
CA LYS A 372 1.03 14.55 -17.36
C LYS A 372 0.43 13.26 -17.94
N GLY A 373 0.39 12.21 -17.13
CA GLY A 373 0.04 10.87 -17.61
C GLY A 373 1.08 10.34 -18.62
N CYS A 374 0.62 9.59 -19.63
CA CYS A 374 1.51 8.97 -20.62
C CYS A 374 2.14 9.99 -21.61
N GLU A 375 1.62 11.21 -21.69
CA GLU A 375 2.11 12.23 -22.65
C GLU A 375 3.50 12.76 -22.30
N SER A 376 3.82 12.87 -21.00
CA SER A 376 5.13 13.34 -20.53
C SER A 376 6.24 12.29 -20.65
N ALA A 377 5.89 11.04 -20.96
CA ALA A 377 6.87 9.96 -21.11
C ALA A 377 7.74 10.12 -22.38
N GLY A 378 7.29 10.95 -23.33
CA GLY A 378 7.99 11.21 -24.60
C GLY A 378 7.84 10.09 -25.62
N PRO A 379 8.64 10.08 -26.71
CA PRO A 379 8.58 9.02 -27.72
C PRO A 379 9.00 7.67 -27.14
N HIS A 380 8.71 6.58 -27.86
CA HIS A 380 9.21 5.25 -27.49
C HIS A 380 10.75 5.27 -27.48
N LEU A 381 11.35 4.48 -26.60
CA LEU A 381 12.79 4.32 -26.50
C LEU A 381 13.37 3.85 -27.83
N ASN A 382 13.95 4.76 -28.60
CA ASN A 382 14.47 4.47 -29.94
C ASN A 382 15.88 5.05 -30.14
N PRO A 383 16.88 4.53 -29.41
CA PRO A 383 18.25 5.04 -29.53
C PRO A 383 18.91 4.73 -30.88
N ASP A 384 18.34 3.79 -31.66
CA ASP A 384 18.88 3.32 -32.94
C ASP A 384 18.12 3.88 -34.16
N GLU A 385 17.18 4.81 -33.97
CA GLU A 385 16.33 5.42 -35.03
C GLU A 385 15.62 4.39 -35.94
N LYS A 386 15.18 3.28 -35.34
CA LYS A 386 14.50 2.18 -36.01
C LYS A 386 13.00 2.45 -36.24
N SER A 387 12.39 1.73 -37.17
CA SER A 387 10.95 1.79 -37.47
C SER A 387 10.12 1.11 -36.37
N HIS A 388 8.86 1.51 -36.20
CA HIS A 388 7.93 0.82 -35.29
C HIS A 388 7.65 -0.60 -35.79
N GLY A 389 7.60 -1.60 -34.90
CA GLY A 389 7.39 -2.99 -35.32
C GLY A 389 6.99 -3.96 -34.21
N GLY A 390 6.34 -5.06 -34.60
CA GLY A 390 5.89 -6.10 -33.69
C GLY A 390 7.05 -6.83 -32.98
N PRO A 391 6.81 -7.57 -31.87
CA PRO A 391 7.88 -8.14 -31.03
C PRO A 391 8.88 -9.06 -31.74
N LYS A 392 8.47 -9.65 -32.87
CA LYS A 392 9.26 -10.57 -33.69
C LYS A 392 9.77 -9.93 -34.99
N GLU A 393 9.47 -8.66 -35.25
CA GLU A 393 9.90 -7.98 -36.46
C GLU A 393 11.35 -7.48 -36.33
N VAL A 394 12.17 -7.89 -37.30
CA VAL A 394 13.58 -7.47 -37.39
C VAL A 394 13.61 -6.00 -37.80
N GLY A 395 14.20 -5.16 -36.93
CA GLY A 395 14.29 -3.71 -37.17
C GLY A 395 13.27 -2.87 -36.41
N ARG A 396 12.52 -3.44 -35.45
CA ARG A 396 11.69 -2.67 -34.50
C ARG A 396 12.53 -1.78 -33.58
N HIS A 397 12.00 -0.64 -33.14
CA HIS A 397 12.67 0.16 -32.13
C HIS A 397 12.52 -0.41 -30.71
N MET A 398 13.51 -0.11 -29.87
CA MET A 398 13.76 -0.83 -28.62
C MET A 398 12.67 -0.65 -27.55
N GLY A 399 11.85 0.39 -27.69
CA GLY A 399 10.74 0.71 -26.81
C GLY A 399 9.43 0.03 -27.17
N ASP A 400 9.34 -0.63 -28.32
CA ASP A 400 8.14 -1.40 -28.67
C ASP A 400 8.11 -2.67 -27.85
N LEU A 401 7.00 -2.96 -27.21
CA LEU A 401 6.73 -4.25 -26.60
C LEU A 401 5.45 -4.82 -27.21
N GLY A 402 5.25 -6.13 -27.05
CA GLY A 402 4.05 -6.79 -27.57
C GLY A 402 2.81 -6.31 -26.84
N ASN A 403 1.65 -6.44 -27.50
CA ASN A 403 0.39 -6.14 -26.84
C ASN A 403 0.14 -7.14 -25.70
N ILE A 404 -0.37 -6.63 -24.58
CA ILE A 404 -0.97 -7.45 -23.53
C ILE A 404 -2.46 -7.61 -23.85
N GLU A 405 -3.01 -8.80 -23.59
CA GLU A 405 -4.44 -9.07 -23.74
C GLU A 405 -5.04 -9.10 -22.35
N ALA A 406 -5.89 -8.11 -22.06
CA ALA A 406 -6.62 -8.02 -20.81
C ALA A 406 -7.92 -8.82 -20.95
N ASP A 407 -8.19 -9.71 -20.00
CA ASP A 407 -9.45 -10.47 -19.94
C ASP A 407 -10.65 -9.57 -19.58
N SER A 408 -11.84 -10.17 -19.48
CA SER A 408 -13.07 -9.45 -19.16
C SER A 408 -13.04 -8.71 -17.81
N ASN A 409 -12.09 -9.07 -16.93
CA ASN A 409 -11.87 -8.49 -15.60
C ASN A 409 -10.64 -7.58 -15.53
N GLY A 410 -9.92 -7.39 -16.64
CA GLY A 410 -8.76 -6.51 -16.72
C GLY A 410 -7.46 -7.09 -16.17
N GLU A 411 -7.35 -8.42 -15.96
CA GLU A 411 -6.12 -9.10 -15.51
C GLU A 411 -5.30 -9.69 -16.68
N ALA A 412 -3.97 -9.80 -16.52
CA ALA A 412 -3.05 -10.31 -17.55
C ALA A 412 -2.00 -11.30 -17.00
N SER A 413 -2.31 -12.61 -16.95
CA SER A 413 -1.33 -13.71 -16.82
C SER A 413 -1.90 -15.04 -17.32
N ASN A 414 -1.44 -15.54 -18.48
CA ASN A 414 -1.98 -16.75 -19.12
C ASN A 414 -1.41 -18.08 -18.57
N ARG A 415 -0.75 -18.06 -17.41
CA ARG A 415 -0.05 -19.22 -16.81
C ARG A 415 -0.19 -19.30 -15.30
N ALA A 416 -0.28 -20.52 -14.78
CA ALA A 416 -0.25 -20.81 -13.36
C ALA A 416 0.68 -22.00 -13.04
N VAL A 417 1.04 -22.15 -11.77
CA VAL A 417 1.94 -23.20 -11.27
C VAL A 417 1.50 -23.65 -9.88
N ALA A 418 1.54 -24.95 -9.63
CA ALA A 418 1.44 -25.54 -8.29
C ALA A 418 2.73 -26.31 -7.99
N VAL A 419 3.38 -25.95 -6.88
CA VAL A 419 4.53 -26.69 -6.36
C VAL A 419 4.01 -27.65 -5.30
N LEU A 420 3.95 -28.93 -5.63
CA LEU A 420 3.44 -29.98 -4.76
C LEU A 420 4.50 -30.37 -3.75
N ARG A 421 4.09 -30.41 -2.47
CA ARG A 421 4.89 -30.98 -1.39
C ARG A 421 4.03 -31.94 -0.59
N GLY A 422 4.61 -33.06 -0.22
CA GLY A 422 3.93 -34.17 0.40
C GLY A 422 4.78 -34.92 1.39
N ASP A 423 4.15 -35.87 2.07
CA ASP A 423 4.83 -36.75 3.02
C ASP A 423 5.67 -37.79 2.27
N LYS A 424 6.65 -38.38 2.97
CA LYS A 424 7.50 -39.47 2.46
C LYS A 424 8.27 -39.14 1.16
N GLY A 425 8.52 -37.86 0.90
CA GLY A 425 9.34 -37.40 -0.22
C GLY A 425 8.61 -37.27 -1.56
N VAL A 426 7.27 -37.29 -1.56
CA VAL A 426 6.48 -36.99 -2.76
C VAL A 426 6.50 -35.49 -3.02
N GLU A 427 7.03 -35.07 -4.16
CA GLU A 427 7.11 -33.67 -4.57
C GLU A 427 6.99 -33.52 -6.08
N GLY A 428 6.62 -32.32 -6.55
CA GLY A 428 6.49 -32.08 -7.98
C GLY A 428 6.12 -30.66 -8.33
N THR A 429 6.17 -30.36 -9.62
CA THR A 429 5.72 -29.07 -10.15
C THR A 429 4.73 -29.30 -11.28
N VAL A 430 3.59 -28.63 -11.19
CA VAL A 430 2.49 -28.70 -12.15
C VAL A 430 2.28 -27.31 -12.71
N TRP A 431 2.28 -27.18 -14.02
CA TRP A 431 2.09 -25.93 -14.75
C TRP A 431 0.76 -25.96 -15.47
N PHE A 432 0.15 -24.78 -15.60
CA PHE A 432 -1.12 -24.56 -16.27
C PHE A 432 -0.94 -23.42 -17.27
N ARG A 433 -1.61 -23.51 -18.42
CA ARG A 433 -1.67 -22.43 -19.40
C ARG A 433 -3.05 -22.37 -20.03
N GLN A 434 -3.58 -21.16 -20.11
CA GLN A 434 -4.82 -20.85 -20.80
C GLN A 434 -4.61 -19.59 -21.62
N ASP A 435 -4.64 -19.69 -22.94
CA ASP A 435 -4.28 -18.54 -23.79
C ASP A 435 -5.34 -17.44 -23.73
N LYS A 436 -6.63 -17.78 -23.61
CA LYS A 436 -7.76 -16.84 -23.46
C LYS A 436 -8.87 -17.39 -22.57
N GLU A 437 -9.70 -16.49 -22.04
CA GLU A 437 -10.94 -16.89 -21.36
C GLU A 437 -11.84 -17.71 -22.31
N GLY A 438 -12.24 -18.90 -21.88
CA GLY A 438 -12.99 -19.87 -22.68
C GLY A 438 -12.13 -20.98 -23.29
N ASP A 439 -10.84 -20.74 -23.54
CA ASP A 439 -9.95 -21.78 -24.09
C ASP A 439 -9.77 -22.94 -23.10
N PRO A 440 -9.44 -24.15 -23.60
CA PRO A 440 -9.00 -25.26 -22.78
C PRO A 440 -7.72 -24.93 -22.00
N VAL A 441 -7.57 -25.47 -20.80
CA VAL A 441 -6.36 -25.32 -19.99
C VAL A 441 -5.42 -26.48 -20.27
N LYS A 442 -4.21 -26.18 -20.73
CA LYS A 442 -3.12 -27.16 -20.80
C LYS A 442 -2.45 -27.29 -19.44
N ILE A 443 -2.23 -28.53 -19.01
CA ILE A 443 -1.63 -28.86 -17.72
C ILE A 443 -0.46 -29.81 -17.96
N TRP A 444 0.72 -29.50 -17.46
CA TRP A 444 1.89 -30.38 -17.60
C TRP A 444 2.77 -30.33 -16.38
N GLY A 445 3.52 -31.39 -16.13
CA GLY A 445 4.34 -31.42 -14.92
C GLY A 445 5.14 -32.69 -14.74
N LYS A 446 5.83 -32.70 -13.61
CA LYS A 446 6.59 -33.84 -13.11
C LYS A 446 6.37 -33.98 -11.61
N ILE A 447 6.05 -35.19 -11.17
CA ILE A 447 5.94 -35.58 -9.77
C ILE A 447 6.90 -36.76 -9.52
N THR A 448 7.62 -36.74 -8.41
CA THR A 448 8.57 -37.77 -8.01
C THR A 448 8.26 -38.30 -6.62
N GLY A 449 8.75 -39.50 -6.30
CA GLY A 449 8.56 -40.15 -5.00
C GLY A 449 7.27 -40.97 -4.90
N LEU A 450 6.54 -41.16 -6.01
CA LEU A 450 5.35 -41.98 -6.08
C LEU A 450 5.70 -43.48 -6.10
N CYS A 451 4.72 -44.34 -5.81
CA CYS A 451 4.86 -45.77 -6.13
C CYS A 451 4.60 -45.97 -7.64
N PRO A 452 5.16 -47.02 -8.27
CA PRO A 452 4.84 -47.30 -9.67
C PRO A 452 3.33 -47.57 -9.88
N GLY A 453 2.76 -47.01 -10.94
CA GLY A 453 1.34 -47.15 -11.28
C GLY A 453 0.59 -45.82 -11.32
N LYS A 454 -0.74 -45.91 -11.36
CA LYS A 454 -1.62 -44.74 -11.48
C LYS A 454 -1.98 -44.14 -10.13
N HIS A 455 -2.09 -42.82 -10.12
CA HIS A 455 -2.42 -42.00 -8.97
C HIS A 455 -3.49 -40.98 -9.36
N GLY A 456 -4.58 -40.92 -8.58
CA GLY A 456 -5.63 -39.92 -8.74
C GLY A 456 -5.09 -38.49 -8.62
N PHE A 457 -5.61 -37.58 -9.44
CA PHE A 457 -5.07 -36.24 -9.60
C PHE A 457 -6.20 -35.22 -9.70
N HIS A 458 -6.35 -34.39 -8.67
CA HIS A 458 -7.55 -33.57 -8.50
C HIS A 458 -7.23 -32.15 -8.02
N ILE A 459 -8.10 -31.21 -8.39
CA ILE A 459 -8.13 -29.86 -7.80
C ILE A 459 -9.16 -29.84 -6.67
N HIS A 460 -8.72 -29.36 -5.51
CA HIS A 460 -9.51 -29.28 -4.30
C HIS A 460 -9.92 -27.84 -3.98
N VAL A 461 -11.03 -27.68 -3.24
CA VAL A 461 -11.70 -26.38 -3.05
C VAL A 461 -10.79 -25.30 -2.46
N TYR A 462 -9.99 -25.62 -1.44
CA TYR A 462 -9.23 -24.65 -0.66
C TYR A 462 -7.73 -24.69 -0.99
N GLY A 463 -7.11 -23.52 -1.16
CA GLY A 463 -5.66 -23.35 -1.18
C GLY A 463 -5.01 -23.40 0.20
N ASP A 464 -5.47 -24.29 1.08
CA ASP A 464 -5.01 -24.39 2.46
C ASP A 464 -4.19 -25.68 2.67
N SER A 465 -2.97 -25.50 3.20
CA SER A 465 -2.03 -26.59 3.55
C SER A 465 -1.62 -26.56 5.03
N THR A 466 -2.33 -25.80 5.87
CA THR A 466 -2.02 -25.60 7.30
C THR A 466 -2.02 -26.90 8.12
N LYS A 467 -2.74 -27.93 7.67
CA LYS A 467 -2.72 -29.28 8.24
C LYS A 467 -2.31 -30.32 7.19
N GLY A 468 -1.31 -29.98 6.38
CA GLY A 468 -0.96 -30.77 5.20
C GLY A 468 -2.10 -30.79 4.19
N CYS A 469 -2.18 -31.86 3.39
CA CYS A 469 -3.14 -31.92 2.29
C CYS A 469 -4.58 -32.14 2.72
N GLU A 470 -4.85 -32.43 4.00
CA GLU A 470 -6.22 -32.55 4.53
C GLU A 470 -6.99 -31.23 4.44
N SER A 471 -6.32 -30.11 4.72
CA SER A 471 -6.93 -28.76 4.70
C SER A 471 -7.41 -28.32 3.32
N ALA A 472 -7.02 -29.00 2.24
CA ALA A 472 -7.44 -28.67 0.87
C ALA A 472 -8.97 -28.83 0.66
N GLY A 473 -9.67 -29.56 1.53
CA GLY A 473 -11.12 -29.79 1.44
C GLY A 473 -11.52 -30.85 0.40
N PRO A 474 -12.78 -30.91 -0.05
CA PRO A 474 -13.24 -31.86 -1.07
C PRO A 474 -12.75 -31.46 -2.48
N HIS A 475 -13.04 -32.30 -3.48
CA HIS A 475 -12.80 -31.95 -4.89
C HIS A 475 -13.59 -30.68 -5.27
N LEU A 476 -13.05 -29.89 -6.18
CA LEU A 476 -13.71 -28.69 -6.69
C LEU A 476 -14.98 -29.06 -7.48
N ASN A 477 -16.15 -28.83 -6.89
CA ASN A 477 -17.45 -29.19 -7.48
C ASN A 477 -18.48 -28.06 -7.36
N PRO A 478 -18.34 -26.97 -8.13
CA PRO A 478 -19.30 -25.85 -8.08
C PRO A 478 -20.67 -26.21 -8.69
N PHE A 479 -20.79 -27.33 -9.40
CA PHE A 479 -21.99 -27.72 -10.17
C PHE A 479 -22.77 -28.89 -9.57
N ASP A 480 -22.44 -29.30 -8.34
CA ASP A 480 -23.08 -30.38 -7.59
C ASP A 480 -23.23 -31.68 -8.42
N LYS A 481 -22.15 -32.06 -9.10
CA LYS A 481 -22.04 -33.29 -9.88
C LYS A 481 -21.51 -34.44 -9.03
N THR A 482 -21.70 -35.67 -9.51
CA THR A 482 -20.95 -36.82 -8.99
C THR A 482 -19.54 -36.84 -9.59
N HIS A 483 -18.62 -37.49 -8.90
CA HIS A 483 -17.29 -37.78 -9.40
C HIS A 483 -17.33 -38.51 -10.75
N GLY A 484 -16.40 -38.19 -11.65
CA GLY A 484 -16.32 -38.80 -12.97
C GLY A 484 -14.94 -38.66 -13.61
N GLY A 485 -14.69 -39.37 -14.70
CA GLY A 485 -13.45 -39.23 -15.45
C GLY A 485 -13.39 -37.93 -16.26
N PRO A 486 -12.20 -37.46 -16.68
CA PRO A 486 -12.01 -36.13 -17.25
C PRO A 486 -12.76 -35.86 -18.56
N ASN A 487 -13.20 -36.91 -19.25
CA ASN A 487 -13.96 -36.82 -20.51
C ASN A 487 -15.46 -37.08 -20.33
N GLU A 488 -15.94 -37.29 -19.11
CA GLU A 488 -17.36 -37.54 -18.82
C GLU A 488 -18.11 -36.21 -18.62
N GLU A 489 -19.35 -36.12 -19.11
CA GLU A 489 -20.18 -34.92 -18.94
C GLU A 489 -20.54 -34.63 -17.47
N SER A 490 -20.70 -35.69 -16.67
CA SER A 490 -21.00 -35.61 -15.25
C SER A 490 -19.76 -35.99 -14.44
N ARG A 491 -18.96 -34.98 -14.10
CA ARG A 491 -17.80 -35.05 -13.21
C ARG A 491 -17.71 -33.81 -12.33
N HIS A 492 -16.91 -33.83 -11.27
CA HIS A 492 -16.53 -32.57 -10.64
C HIS A 492 -15.61 -31.77 -11.56
N MET A 493 -15.64 -30.45 -11.44
CA MET A 493 -14.74 -29.56 -12.19
C MET A 493 -13.26 -29.87 -11.88
N GLY A 494 -12.95 -30.28 -10.66
CA GLY A 494 -11.59 -30.61 -10.24
C GLY A 494 -11.10 -32.01 -10.61
N ASP A 495 -11.92 -32.88 -11.22
CA ASP A 495 -11.56 -34.27 -11.49
C ASP A 495 -10.72 -34.37 -12.78
N LEU A 496 -9.39 -34.48 -12.67
CA LEU A 496 -8.48 -34.59 -13.82
C LEU A 496 -8.09 -36.05 -14.15
N GLY A 497 -8.60 -37.02 -13.39
CA GLY A 497 -8.33 -38.45 -13.56
C GLY A 497 -7.01 -38.88 -12.93
N ASN A 498 -6.14 -39.54 -13.70
CA ASN A 498 -4.92 -40.16 -13.19
C ASN A 498 -3.66 -39.63 -13.85
N VAL A 499 -2.58 -39.55 -13.07
CA VAL A 499 -1.19 -39.50 -13.56
C VAL A 499 -0.51 -40.86 -13.31
N GLU A 500 0.41 -41.26 -14.18
CA GLU A 500 1.07 -42.58 -14.08
C GLU A 500 2.56 -42.41 -13.78
N ALA A 501 2.99 -43.02 -12.68
CA ALA A 501 4.37 -43.06 -12.24
C ALA A 501 5.09 -44.31 -12.78
N ASP A 502 6.30 -44.10 -13.30
CA ASP A 502 7.16 -45.17 -13.79
C ASP A 502 7.77 -46.03 -12.66
N ASN A 503 8.60 -47.01 -13.03
CA ASN A 503 9.29 -47.88 -12.06
C ASN A 503 10.27 -47.13 -11.14
N ASN A 504 10.60 -45.87 -11.43
CA ASN A 504 11.43 -45.00 -10.58
C ASN A 504 10.59 -44.11 -9.67
N GLY A 505 9.26 -44.22 -9.71
CA GLY A 505 8.35 -43.38 -8.95
C GLY A 505 8.20 -41.96 -9.52
N GLU A 506 8.47 -41.78 -10.82
CA GLU A 506 8.36 -40.51 -11.53
C GLU A 506 7.17 -40.51 -12.48
N ALA A 507 6.25 -39.55 -12.30
CA ALA A 507 5.15 -39.27 -13.22
C ALA A 507 5.44 -37.98 -14.00
N LYS A 508 5.68 -38.09 -15.31
CA LYS A 508 5.71 -36.96 -16.25
C LYS A 508 4.43 -36.99 -17.07
N PHE A 509 3.73 -35.85 -17.15
CA PHE A 509 2.43 -35.79 -17.81
C PHE A 509 2.21 -34.47 -18.53
N GLU A 510 1.36 -34.53 -19.55
CA GLU A 510 0.77 -33.40 -20.25
C GLU A 510 -0.68 -33.78 -20.56
N LEU A 511 -1.64 -32.95 -20.14
CA LEU A 511 -3.06 -33.13 -20.35
C LEU A 511 -3.74 -31.80 -20.66
N THR A 512 -4.95 -31.84 -21.20
CA THR A 512 -5.75 -30.66 -21.51
C THR A 512 -7.14 -30.84 -20.94
N ASP A 513 -7.68 -29.80 -20.31
CA ASP A 513 -8.98 -29.82 -19.66
C ASP A 513 -9.83 -28.62 -20.08
N ASP A 514 -11.07 -28.89 -20.49
CA ASP A 514 -11.99 -27.88 -21.00
C ASP A 514 -12.83 -27.20 -19.90
N MET A 515 -12.89 -27.80 -18.70
CA MET A 515 -13.80 -27.39 -17.63
C MET A 515 -13.13 -26.45 -16.63
N ILE A 516 -11.90 -26.73 -16.23
CA ILE A 516 -11.14 -25.81 -15.37
C ILE A 516 -10.79 -24.54 -16.13
N LYS A 517 -10.62 -23.44 -15.40
CA LYS A 517 -10.15 -22.15 -15.93
C LYS A 517 -9.09 -21.60 -15.00
N ILE A 518 -8.07 -20.89 -15.51
CA ILE A 518 -7.15 -20.11 -14.67
C ILE A 518 -7.53 -18.63 -14.63
N HIS A 519 -8.53 -18.25 -15.44
CA HIS A 519 -9.19 -16.93 -15.49
C HIS A 519 -10.70 -17.06 -15.21
N GLY A 520 -11.35 -15.95 -14.86
CA GLY A 520 -12.81 -15.87 -14.71
C GLY A 520 -13.36 -16.38 -13.38
N GLU A 521 -14.69 -16.38 -13.25
CA GLU A 521 -15.44 -16.65 -12.00
C GLU A 521 -15.11 -18.02 -11.37
N HIS A 522 -14.81 -19.01 -12.20
CA HIS A 522 -14.47 -20.37 -11.75
C HIS A 522 -12.97 -20.66 -11.81
N SER A 523 -12.13 -19.63 -11.69
CA SER A 523 -10.68 -19.80 -11.68
C SER A 523 -10.22 -20.80 -10.60
N VAL A 524 -9.25 -21.65 -10.99
CA VAL A 524 -8.59 -22.59 -10.08
C VAL A 524 -7.37 -21.97 -9.39
N VAL A 525 -7.00 -20.73 -9.72
CA VAL A 525 -5.95 -20.00 -9.01
C VAL A 525 -6.37 -19.76 -7.56
N GLY A 526 -5.46 -20.03 -6.62
CA GLY A 526 -5.73 -19.99 -5.18
C GLY A 526 -6.31 -21.29 -4.61
N ARG A 527 -6.51 -22.32 -5.44
CA ARG A 527 -6.97 -23.66 -5.03
C ARG A 527 -5.81 -24.65 -4.93
N SER A 528 -6.02 -25.83 -4.36
CA SER A 528 -4.95 -26.82 -4.23
C SER A 528 -5.02 -27.87 -5.33
N MET A 529 -3.89 -28.15 -5.98
CA MET A 529 -3.68 -29.37 -6.75
C MET A 529 -3.23 -30.49 -5.81
N VAL A 530 -3.77 -31.70 -5.96
CA VAL A 530 -3.50 -32.85 -5.08
C VAL A 530 -3.26 -34.11 -5.91
N VAL A 531 -2.22 -34.86 -5.55
CA VAL A 531 -1.99 -36.23 -6.05
C VAL A 531 -2.27 -37.24 -4.94
N HIS A 532 -2.99 -38.31 -5.28
CA HIS A 532 -3.50 -39.31 -4.36
C HIS A 532 -2.69 -40.61 -4.37
N GLU A 533 -2.94 -41.46 -3.37
CA GLU A 533 -2.20 -42.70 -3.12
C GLU A 533 -2.49 -43.80 -4.15
N LYS A 534 -3.72 -43.88 -4.66
CA LYS A 534 -4.22 -44.97 -5.51
C LYS A 534 -4.74 -44.45 -6.84
N GLU A 535 -4.97 -45.38 -7.76
CA GLU A 535 -5.70 -45.12 -9.00
C GLU A 535 -7.11 -44.62 -8.68
N ASP A 536 -7.48 -43.52 -9.34
CA ASP A 536 -8.85 -43.04 -9.40
C ASP A 536 -9.68 -43.93 -10.34
N ASP A 537 -10.75 -44.52 -9.80
CA ASP A 537 -11.69 -45.39 -10.50
C ASP A 537 -12.72 -44.66 -11.36
N LEU A 538 -12.64 -43.33 -11.44
CA LEU A 538 -13.42 -42.42 -12.29
C LEU A 538 -14.92 -42.47 -12.01
N GLY A 539 -15.33 -42.78 -10.78
CA GLY A 539 -16.74 -42.93 -10.42
C GLY A 539 -17.36 -44.28 -10.84
N LYS A 540 -16.53 -45.25 -11.26
CA LYS A 540 -16.97 -46.54 -11.82
C LYS A 540 -16.87 -47.70 -10.83
N GLY A 541 -16.60 -47.42 -9.55
CA GLY A 541 -16.59 -48.41 -8.48
C GLY A 541 -17.93 -49.13 -8.34
N THR A 542 -17.86 -50.43 -8.04
CA THR A 542 -19.05 -51.29 -7.91
C THR A 542 -19.17 -51.90 -6.51
N GLY A 543 -20.35 -52.44 -6.18
CA GLY A 543 -20.61 -53.03 -4.87
C GLY A 543 -20.42 -52.03 -3.73
N ASN A 544 -19.69 -52.44 -2.69
CA ASN A 544 -19.46 -51.63 -1.48
C ASN A 544 -18.60 -50.39 -1.74
N ALA A 545 -17.88 -50.32 -2.87
CA ALA A 545 -17.02 -49.18 -3.22
C ALA A 545 -17.77 -48.09 -4.01
N LYS A 546 -19.02 -48.33 -4.41
CA LYS A 546 -19.78 -47.45 -5.31
C LYS A 546 -20.06 -46.07 -4.73
N GLU A 547 -20.44 -45.99 -3.46
CA GLU A 547 -20.82 -44.70 -2.85
C GLU A 547 -19.62 -43.75 -2.75
N GLU A 548 -18.47 -44.27 -2.33
CA GLU A 548 -17.25 -43.49 -2.20
C GLU A 548 -16.62 -43.18 -3.57
N SER A 549 -16.73 -44.11 -4.54
CA SER A 549 -16.34 -43.88 -5.93
C SER A 549 -17.00 -42.64 -6.51
N LEU A 550 -18.31 -42.46 -6.29
CA LEU A 550 -19.06 -41.31 -6.77
C LEU A 550 -18.71 -39.98 -6.07
N LYS A 551 -17.90 -40.01 -4.99
CA LYS A 551 -17.48 -38.82 -4.24
C LYS A 551 -16.01 -38.48 -4.44
N THR A 552 -15.13 -39.49 -4.54
CA THR A 552 -13.67 -39.28 -4.48
C THR A 552 -12.88 -40.14 -5.47
N GLY A 553 -13.57 -40.95 -6.28
CA GLY A 553 -12.91 -41.87 -7.20
C GLY A 553 -12.16 -43.02 -6.51
N ASN A 554 -12.38 -43.24 -5.21
CA ASN A 554 -11.65 -44.22 -4.39
C ASN A 554 -10.11 -44.08 -4.44
N ALA A 555 -9.60 -42.88 -4.76
CA ALA A 555 -8.17 -42.64 -4.95
C ALA A 555 -7.32 -42.72 -3.65
N GLY A 556 -7.95 -42.89 -2.49
CA GLY A 556 -7.25 -43.08 -1.21
C GLY A 556 -6.62 -41.81 -0.65
N GLY A 557 -5.55 -41.96 0.14
CA GLY A 557 -4.89 -40.87 0.85
C GLY A 557 -4.31 -39.80 -0.08
N ARG A 558 -4.04 -38.61 0.46
CA ARG A 558 -3.42 -37.49 -0.28
C ARG A 558 -1.92 -37.54 -0.07
N LEU A 559 -1.14 -37.75 -1.14
CA LEU A 559 0.30 -37.90 -1.04
C LEU A 559 1.03 -36.56 -1.03
N ALA A 560 0.65 -35.64 -1.92
CA ALA A 560 1.22 -34.30 -2.00
C ALA A 560 0.19 -33.30 -2.52
N CYS A 561 0.38 -32.03 -2.15
CA CYS A 561 -0.50 -30.95 -2.56
C CYS A 561 0.26 -29.63 -2.69
N GLY A 562 -0.30 -28.70 -3.44
CA GLY A 562 0.26 -27.36 -3.60
C GLY A 562 -0.77 -26.38 -4.11
N VAL A 563 -0.70 -25.14 -3.62
CA VAL A 563 -1.58 -24.06 -4.07
C VAL A 563 -1.21 -23.66 -5.50
N ILE A 564 -2.22 -23.57 -6.37
CA ILE A 564 -2.11 -23.09 -7.74
C ILE A 564 -1.97 -21.57 -7.68
N GLY A 565 -0.77 -21.04 -7.93
CA GLY A 565 -0.51 -19.61 -8.03
C GLY A 565 -0.27 -19.20 -9.49
N LEU A 566 -0.43 -17.91 -9.81
CA LEU A 566 -0.01 -17.39 -11.12
C LEU A 566 1.50 -17.58 -11.32
N ALA A 567 1.89 -17.90 -12.55
CA ALA A 567 3.27 -18.24 -12.86
C ALA A 567 3.90 -17.28 -13.88
N ALA A 568 5.23 -17.18 -13.85
CA ALA A 568 5.96 -16.41 -14.85
C ALA A 568 5.81 -17.05 -16.26
N PRO A 569 5.83 -16.25 -17.35
CA PRO A 569 5.89 -16.78 -18.70
C PRO A 569 7.13 -17.66 -18.93
N GLU A 570 7.04 -18.67 -19.81
CA GLU A 570 8.22 -19.42 -20.29
C GLU A 570 9.14 -18.50 -21.12
N ASP A 571 10.44 -18.83 -21.09
CA ASP A 571 11.54 -18.08 -21.72
C ASP A 571 11.38 -17.79 -23.21
#